data_AF-A0A372F3Z6-F1
#
_entry.id   AF-A0A372F3Z6-F1
#
_cell.length_a   1.000
_cell.length_b   1.000
_cell.length_c   1.000
_cell.angle_alpha   90.00
_cell.angle_beta   90.00
_cell.angle_gamma   90.00
#
_symmetry.space_group_name_H-M   'P 1'
#
loop_
_entity.id
_entity.type
_entity.pdbx_description
1 polymer ?
#
loop_
_entity_poly.entity_id
_entity_poly.type
_entity_poly.pdbx_seq_one_letter_code
_entity_poly.pdbx_strand_id
1 'polypeptide(L)'
;MITSSGSSGGKSPYKYLLLTIVLILIDQGIKLWMYFDVLPNHYGEIDLIPGFFKLHYVENPGMAFGWELAGEYGKLLLTVFRLFAMVGICWYLIYLARKKAHNGLLWSIAAVLGGAIGNVIDSTFYGVWLKNSPLDASTPWFHGKVIDMFYAYGLDGNYPDWIPFLGGQYNTTPIFNFADACIFCGVVSILIFQKSFFIHEERPTKSIVDNEEVLTEEQKMLGDENTSFNEDEAPPVNTTKEDIQTVVNHKTENDSEQLKEESK
;
A
#
# COMPACT_ATOMS: atom_id res chain seq x y z
N MET A 1 14.96 -7.40 39.51
CA MET A 1 14.60 -6.47 38.42
C MET A 1 14.79 -7.23 37.11
N ILE A 2 13.75 -7.92 36.62
CA ILE A 2 13.80 -8.66 35.36
C ILE A 2 13.29 -7.72 34.27
N THR A 3 14.19 -7.15 33.48
CA THR A 3 13.82 -6.40 32.28
C THR A 3 13.45 -7.40 31.19
N SER A 4 12.14 -7.61 31.01
CA SER A 4 11.62 -8.28 29.82
C SER A 4 11.90 -7.39 28.61
N SER A 5 13.00 -7.64 27.91
CA SER A 5 13.26 -7.07 26.61
C SER A 5 12.31 -7.75 25.61
N GLY A 6 11.10 -7.21 25.48
CA GLY A 6 10.20 -7.58 24.40
C GLY A 6 10.88 -7.31 23.07
N SER A 7 11.47 -8.35 22.47
CA SER A 7 11.92 -8.32 21.09
C SER A 7 10.69 -8.08 20.22
N SER A 8 10.43 -6.82 19.89
CA SER A 8 9.45 -6.42 18.90
C SER A 8 10.00 -6.71 17.50
N GLY A 9 10.33 -7.98 17.24
CA GLY A 9 10.83 -8.43 15.95
C GLY A 9 9.77 -8.25 14.87
N GLY A 10 9.86 -7.16 14.12
CA GLY A 10 9.09 -6.95 12.89
C GLY A 10 9.43 -8.02 11.84
N LYS A 11 8.61 -8.13 10.79
CA LYS A 11 8.94 -9.05 9.69
C LYS A 11 10.18 -8.51 8.98
N SER A 12 11.16 -9.38 8.74
CA SER A 12 12.33 -8.98 7.99
C SER A 12 11.99 -8.81 6.50
N PRO A 13 12.36 -7.69 5.85
CA PRO A 13 11.89 -7.35 4.51
C PRO A 13 12.62 -8.10 3.38
N TYR A 14 13.69 -8.86 3.69
CA TYR A 14 14.62 -9.42 2.69
C TYR A 14 13.93 -10.21 1.58
N LYS A 15 12.93 -11.05 1.91
CA LYS A 15 12.26 -11.89 0.91
C LYS A 15 11.42 -11.08 -0.08
N TYR A 16 10.85 -9.96 0.38
CA TYR A 16 10.07 -9.06 -0.46
C TYR A 16 11.01 -8.25 -1.37
N LEU A 17 12.13 -7.76 -0.82
CA LEU A 17 13.17 -7.11 -1.61
C LEU A 17 13.83 -8.06 -2.61
N LEU A 18 13.97 -9.35 -2.27
CA LEU A 18 14.45 -10.37 -3.20
C LEU A 18 13.50 -10.53 -4.38
N LEU A 19 12.18 -10.58 -4.15
CA LEU A 19 11.21 -10.57 -5.25
C LEU A 19 11.34 -9.30 -6.09
N THR A 20 11.45 -8.12 -5.48
CA THR A 20 11.70 -6.85 -6.19
C THR A 20 12.92 -6.97 -7.11
N ILE A 21 14.05 -7.50 -6.62
CA ILE A 21 15.27 -7.69 -7.41
C ILE A 21 15.03 -8.65 -8.59
N VAL A 22 14.36 -9.78 -8.35
CA VAL A 22 14.06 -10.75 -9.41
C VAL A 22 13.19 -10.13 -10.50
N LEU A 23 12.15 -9.38 -10.14
CA LEU A 23 11.28 -8.71 -11.10
C LEU A 23 12.03 -7.66 -11.93
N ILE A 24 12.94 -6.89 -11.32
CA ILE A 24 13.81 -5.95 -12.03
C ILE A 24 14.70 -6.68 -13.03
N LEU A 25 15.33 -7.79 -12.63
CA LEU A 25 16.20 -8.55 -13.52
C LEU A 25 15.44 -9.13 -14.72
N ILE A 26 14.21 -9.60 -14.51
CA ILE A 26 13.34 -10.07 -15.60
C ILE A 26 12.97 -8.91 -16.53
N ASP A 27 12.50 -7.79 -15.98
CA ASP A 27 12.13 -6.60 -16.77
C ASP A 27 13.29 -6.13 -17.66
N GLN A 28 14.46 -5.92 -17.05
CA GLN A 28 15.64 -5.43 -17.76
C GLN A 28 16.17 -6.49 -18.74
N GLY A 29 16.11 -7.78 -18.40
CA GLY A 29 16.47 -8.86 -19.31
C GLY A 29 15.63 -8.86 -20.58
N ILE A 30 14.31 -8.74 -20.46
CA ILE A 30 13.41 -8.71 -21.61
C ILE A 30 13.62 -7.42 -22.42
N LYS A 31 13.74 -6.25 -21.79
CA LYS A 31 13.98 -4.97 -22.48
C LYS A 31 15.27 -4.97 -23.29
N LEU A 32 16.35 -5.51 -22.73
CA LEU A 32 17.62 -5.60 -23.43
C LEU A 32 17.61 -6.66 -24.52
N TRP A 33 16.87 -7.76 -24.34
CA TRP A 33 16.63 -8.71 -25.42
C TRP A 33 15.84 -8.05 -26.58
N MET A 34 14.81 -7.28 -26.26
CA MET A 34 14.05 -6.51 -27.25
C MET A 34 14.96 -5.53 -28.02
N TYR A 35 15.87 -4.84 -27.35
CA TYR A 35 16.79 -3.88 -27.97
C TYR A 35 17.91 -4.55 -28.79
N PHE A 36 18.60 -5.56 -28.24
CA PHE A 36 19.79 -6.14 -28.86
C PHE A 36 19.51 -7.24 -29.88
N ASP A 37 18.36 -7.91 -29.79
CA ASP A 37 18.03 -9.04 -30.65
C ASP A 37 16.79 -8.76 -31.51
N VAL A 38 15.66 -8.44 -30.87
CA VAL A 38 14.38 -8.30 -31.59
C VAL A 38 14.37 -7.12 -32.55
N LEU A 39 14.87 -5.95 -32.12
CA LEU A 39 14.97 -4.76 -32.95
C LEU A 39 15.80 -4.99 -34.24
N PRO A 40 17.06 -5.46 -34.19
CA PRO A 40 17.85 -5.67 -35.40
C PRO A 40 17.47 -6.93 -36.20
N ASN A 41 17.14 -8.05 -35.54
CA ASN A 41 16.99 -9.35 -36.23
C ASN A 41 15.55 -9.63 -36.67
N HIS A 42 14.56 -8.98 -36.04
CA HIS A 42 13.13 -9.21 -36.30
C HIS A 42 12.39 -7.91 -36.62
N TYR A 43 13.12 -6.86 -37.03
CA TYR A 43 12.57 -5.54 -37.37
C TYR A 43 11.73 -4.94 -36.23
N GLY A 44 12.04 -5.30 -34.97
CA GLY A 44 11.33 -4.82 -33.80
C GLY A 44 10.02 -5.56 -33.51
N GLU A 45 9.62 -6.58 -34.27
CA GLU A 45 8.33 -7.25 -34.05
C GLU A 45 8.41 -8.78 -34.10
N ILE A 46 7.69 -9.46 -33.18
CA ILE A 46 7.53 -10.92 -33.17
C ILE A 46 6.10 -11.27 -32.80
N ASP A 47 5.40 -11.98 -33.68
CA ASP A 47 4.11 -12.58 -33.34
C ASP A 47 4.28 -13.74 -32.36
N LEU A 48 3.70 -13.61 -31.16
CA LEU A 48 3.69 -14.69 -30.15
C LEU A 48 2.45 -15.57 -30.32
N ILE A 49 1.30 -14.96 -30.58
CA ILE A 49 0.04 -15.62 -30.91
C ILE A 49 -0.49 -14.91 -32.17
N PRO A 50 -0.39 -15.55 -33.35
CA PRO A 50 -0.79 -14.94 -34.61
C PRO A 50 -2.19 -14.33 -34.54
N GLY A 51 -2.30 -13.02 -34.82
CA GLY A 51 -3.57 -12.29 -34.82
C GLY A 51 -4.15 -11.93 -33.45
N PHE A 52 -3.45 -12.23 -32.34
CA PHE A 52 -3.90 -11.89 -30.99
C PHE A 52 -2.86 -11.16 -30.14
N PHE A 53 -1.59 -11.59 -30.16
CA PHE A 53 -0.55 -11.01 -29.31
C PHE A 53 0.82 -11.01 -30.00
N LYS A 54 1.49 -9.87 -29.99
CA LYS A 54 2.86 -9.73 -30.48
C LYS A 54 3.75 -8.94 -29.52
N LEU A 55 5.04 -9.16 -29.65
CA LEU A 55 6.07 -8.26 -29.16
C LEU A 55 6.33 -7.21 -30.23
N HIS A 56 6.32 -5.93 -29.86
CA HIS A 56 6.63 -4.82 -30.74
C HIS A 56 7.46 -3.78 -29.96
N TYR A 57 8.74 -3.65 -30.32
CA TYR A 57 9.66 -2.69 -29.74
C TYR A 57 9.16 -1.27 -29.97
N VAL A 58 8.77 -0.59 -28.89
CA VAL A 58 8.33 0.80 -28.92
C VAL A 58 9.03 1.58 -27.82
N GLU A 59 9.54 2.76 -28.16
CA GLU A 59 10.13 3.67 -27.18
C GLU A 59 9.09 4.67 -26.70
N ASN A 60 8.75 4.59 -25.43
CA ASN A 60 7.79 5.46 -24.79
C ASN A 60 8.49 6.58 -24.01
N PRO A 61 8.30 7.86 -24.37
CA PRO A 61 8.84 8.97 -23.61
C PRO A 61 8.21 9.08 -22.19
N GLY A 62 7.16 8.34 -21.88
CA GLY A 62 6.45 8.37 -20.62
C GLY A 62 5.22 9.29 -20.63
N MET A 63 4.67 9.54 -21.83
CA MET A 63 3.49 10.38 -22.03
C MET A 63 2.33 9.50 -22.50
N ALA A 64 1.17 9.60 -21.84
CA ALA A 64 -0.05 8.90 -22.22
C ALA A 64 -1.04 9.87 -22.87
N PHE A 65 -1.84 9.37 -23.80
CA PHE A 65 -2.95 10.11 -24.46
C PHE A 65 -2.55 11.33 -25.32
N GLY A 66 -1.34 11.35 -25.89
CA GLY A 66 -0.93 12.41 -26.82
C GLY A 66 -0.79 13.80 -26.18
N TRP A 67 -0.94 13.92 -24.86
CA TRP A 67 -0.59 15.14 -24.13
C TRP A 67 0.92 15.16 -23.92
N GLU A 68 1.60 15.83 -24.84
CA GLU A 68 2.98 16.26 -24.66
C GLU A 68 3.03 17.31 -23.55
N LEU A 69 3.09 16.86 -22.29
CA LEU A 69 3.52 17.73 -21.21
C LEU A 69 5.00 18.08 -21.48
N ALA A 70 5.17 19.19 -22.20
CA ALA A 70 6.27 20.14 -22.11
C ALA A 70 7.70 19.64 -22.38
N GLY A 71 7.95 19.04 -23.55
CA GLY A 71 9.30 18.85 -24.09
C GLY A 71 10.29 18.22 -23.10
N GLU A 72 11.53 18.73 -23.07
CA GLU A 72 12.58 18.26 -22.17
C GLU A 72 12.16 18.33 -20.68
N TYR A 73 11.61 19.46 -20.24
CA TYR A 73 11.29 19.72 -18.83
C TYR A 73 10.22 18.78 -18.28
N GLY A 74 9.19 18.48 -19.07
CA GLY A 74 8.14 17.56 -18.65
C GLY A 74 8.64 16.12 -18.55
N LYS A 75 9.51 15.69 -19.47
CA LYS A 75 10.20 14.40 -19.36
C LYS A 75 11.02 14.31 -18.08
N LEU A 76 11.81 15.34 -17.77
CA LEU A 76 12.61 15.40 -16.55
C LEU A 76 11.72 15.32 -15.29
N LEU A 77 10.62 16.08 -15.27
CA LEU A 77 9.67 16.07 -14.15
C LEU A 77 9.09 14.67 -13.92
N LEU A 78 8.69 13.97 -14.98
CA LEU A 78 8.18 12.60 -14.90
C LEU A 78 9.22 11.63 -14.32
N THR A 79 10.48 11.73 -14.77
CA THR A 79 11.57 10.90 -14.26
C THR A 79 11.86 11.18 -12.79
N VAL A 80 11.93 12.46 -12.40
CA VAL A 80 12.16 12.89 -11.01
C VAL A 80 11.01 12.44 -10.11
N PHE A 81 9.76 12.61 -10.53
CA PHE A 81 8.59 12.12 -9.81
C PHE A 81 8.67 10.60 -9.58
N ARG A 82 9.02 9.83 -10.62
CA ARG A 82 9.16 8.37 -10.53
C ARG A 82 10.27 7.97 -9.54
N LEU A 83 11.38 8.71 -9.52
CA LEU A 83 12.47 8.50 -8.57
C LEU A 83 12.00 8.69 -7.12
N PHE A 84 11.29 9.78 -6.82
CA PHE A 84 10.72 10.01 -5.50
C PHE A 84 9.68 8.96 -5.11
N ALA A 85 8.78 8.60 -6.04
CA ALA A 85 7.76 7.58 -5.82
C ALA A 85 8.39 6.22 -5.48
N MET A 86 9.41 5.80 -6.22
CA MET A 86 10.16 4.56 -5.96
C MET A 86 10.78 4.53 -4.56
N VAL A 87 11.42 5.62 -4.12
CA VAL A 87 11.98 5.75 -2.77
C VAL A 87 10.88 5.67 -1.72
N GLY A 88 9.76 6.37 -1.93
CA GLY A 88 8.60 6.35 -1.04
C GLY A 88 7.98 4.95 -0.90
N ILE A 89 7.83 4.22 -2.00
CA ILE A 89 7.30 2.84 -2.02
C ILE A 89 8.27 1.90 -1.27
N CYS A 90 9.58 2.03 -1.49
CA CYS A 90 10.60 1.22 -0.80
C CYS A 90 10.55 1.47 0.72
N TRP A 91 10.52 2.73 1.13
CA TRP A 91 10.36 3.10 2.54
C TRP A 91 9.07 2.53 3.13
N TYR A 92 7.95 2.65 2.41
CA TYR A 92 6.65 2.16 2.86
C TYR A 92 6.61 0.63 3.00
N LEU A 93 7.24 -0.10 2.09
CA LEU A 93 7.41 -1.55 2.19
C LEU A 93 8.15 -1.94 3.46
N ILE A 94 9.28 -1.29 3.75
CA ILE A 94 10.09 -1.56 4.94
C ILE A 94 9.31 -1.19 6.21
N TYR A 95 8.61 -0.06 6.20
CA TYR A 95 7.75 0.39 7.29
C TYR A 95 6.66 -0.64 7.61
N LEU A 96 5.90 -1.11 6.60
CA LEU A 96 4.84 -2.09 6.78
C LEU A 96 5.37 -3.47 7.21
N ALA A 97 6.53 -3.89 6.69
CA ALA A 97 7.18 -5.12 7.11
C ALA A 97 7.51 -5.07 8.63
N ARG A 98 8.05 -3.95 9.10
CA ARG A 98 8.31 -3.72 10.53
C ARG A 98 7.03 -3.72 11.37
N LYS A 99 5.91 -3.20 10.82
CA LYS A 99 4.58 -3.24 11.45
C LYS A 99 3.84 -4.57 11.33
N LYS A 100 4.49 -5.62 10.82
CA LYS A 100 3.93 -6.97 10.69
C LYS A 100 2.70 -7.06 9.77
N ALA A 101 2.55 -6.12 8.85
CA ALA A 101 1.46 -6.09 7.86
C ALA A 101 1.29 -7.43 7.13
N HIS A 102 0.10 -7.68 6.60
CA HIS A 102 -0.23 -8.94 5.92
C HIS A 102 0.78 -9.28 4.82
N ASN A 103 1.20 -10.55 4.71
CA ASN A 103 2.26 -10.94 3.77
C ASN A 103 1.87 -10.66 2.31
N GLY A 104 0.59 -10.86 1.96
CA GLY A 104 0.07 -10.57 0.62
C GLY A 104 0.19 -9.09 0.24
N LEU A 105 0.00 -8.17 1.20
CA LEU A 105 0.20 -6.74 0.98
C LEU A 105 1.67 -6.43 0.69
N LEU A 106 2.58 -7.05 1.45
CA LEU A 106 4.02 -6.85 1.27
C LEU A 106 4.52 -7.42 -0.06
N TRP A 107 4.03 -8.58 -0.50
CA TRP A 107 4.31 -9.12 -1.83
C TRP A 107 3.79 -8.22 -2.95
N SER A 108 2.59 -7.68 -2.79
CA SER A 108 1.98 -6.77 -3.77
C SER A 108 2.77 -5.47 -3.89
N ILE A 109 3.15 -4.86 -2.77
CA ILE A 109 3.98 -3.64 -2.76
C ILE A 109 5.37 -3.93 -3.35
N ALA A 110 5.96 -5.10 -3.07
CA ALA A 110 7.24 -5.50 -3.67
C ALA A 110 7.17 -5.63 -5.20
N ALA A 111 6.04 -6.12 -5.75
CA ALA A 111 5.79 -6.15 -7.19
C ALA A 111 5.66 -4.74 -7.78
N VAL A 112 4.90 -3.84 -7.13
CA VAL A 112 4.80 -2.43 -7.53
C VAL A 112 6.18 -1.76 -7.50
N LEU A 113 6.97 -2.01 -6.45
CA LEU A 113 8.32 -1.48 -6.32
C LEU A 113 9.24 -1.99 -7.44
N GLY A 114 9.17 -3.28 -7.78
CA GLY A 114 9.97 -3.88 -8.86
C GLY A 114 9.68 -3.22 -10.20
N GLY A 115 8.41 -3.05 -10.55
CA GLY A 115 8.02 -2.36 -11.77
C GLY A 115 8.40 -0.88 -11.77
N ALA A 116 8.21 -0.19 -10.64
CA ALA A 116 8.62 1.21 -10.49
C ALA A 116 10.12 1.39 -10.72
N ILE A 117 10.96 0.54 -10.11
CA ILE A 117 12.42 0.57 -10.28
C ILE A 117 12.80 0.27 -11.74
N GLY A 118 12.22 -0.75 -12.36
CA GLY A 118 12.49 -1.09 -13.77
C GLY A 118 12.28 0.12 -14.69
N ASN A 119 11.13 0.80 -14.55
CA ASN A 119 10.85 2.00 -15.33
C ASN A 119 11.73 3.22 -14.95
N VAL A 120 12.24 3.32 -13.72
CA VAL A 120 13.24 4.35 -13.36
C VAL A 120 14.58 4.08 -14.03
N ILE A 121 14.99 2.82 -14.13
CA ILE A 121 16.26 2.43 -14.77
C ILE A 121 16.26 2.90 -16.22
N ASP A 122 15.22 2.57 -16.99
CA ASP A 122 15.11 3.00 -18.39
C ASP A 122 15.22 4.52 -18.52
N SER A 123 14.38 5.25 -17.80
CA SER A 123 14.33 6.72 -17.88
C SER A 123 15.64 7.38 -17.48
N THR A 124 16.40 6.78 -16.56
CA THR A 124 17.63 7.36 -16.03
C THR A 124 18.85 7.02 -16.89
N PHE A 125 18.95 5.76 -17.33
CA PHE A 125 20.19 5.21 -17.91
C PHE A 125 20.12 4.96 -19.42
N TYR A 126 18.95 4.62 -20.00
CA TYR A 126 18.90 4.20 -21.40
C TYR A 126 19.19 5.34 -22.38
N GLY A 127 18.92 6.58 -21.99
CA GLY A 127 19.31 7.74 -22.80
C GLY A 127 20.83 7.81 -23.01
N VAL A 128 21.62 7.39 -22.02
CA VAL A 128 23.09 7.33 -22.11
C VAL A 128 23.56 6.04 -22.75
N TRP A 129 23.04 4.90 -22.30
CA TRP A 129 23.58 3.58 -22.66
C TRP A 129 23.07 3.07 -24.00
N LEU A 130 21.78 3.25 -24.27
CA LEU A 130 21.12 2.85 -25.52
C LEU A 130 20.95 4.02 -26.50
N LYS A 131 21.33 5.24 -26.10
CA LYS A 131 21.22 6.46 -26.90
C LYS A 131 19.78 6.76 -27.35
N ASN A 132 18.80 6.40 -26.52
CA ASN A 132 17.38 6.57 -26.83
C ASN A 132 16.76 7.87 -26.27
N SER A 133 17.59 8.83 -25.84
CA SER A 133 17.12 10.15 -25.44
C SER A 133 16.74 11.00 -26.66
N PRO A 134 15.78 11.94 -26.53
CA PRO A 134 15.54 12.97 -27.55
C PRO A 134 16.81 13.73 -27.91
N LEU A 135 16.96 14.12 -29.19
CA LEU A 135 18.16 14.82 -29.68
C LEU A 135 18.29 16.24 -29.13
N ASP A 136 17.18 16.83 -28.71
CA ASP A 136 17.05 18.18 -28.15
C ASP A 136 17.21 18.22 -26.63
N ALA A 137 17.37 17.07 -25.96
CA ALA A 137 17.55 17.03 -24.51
C ALA A 137 18.93 17.58 -24.12
N SER A 138 18.96 18.46 -23.10
CA SER A 138 20.19 19.03 -22.56
C SER A 138 21.14 17.97 -22.01
N THR A 139 20.61 16.86 -21.48
CA THR A 139 21.41 15.71 -21.09
C THR A 139 20.74 14.37 -21.43
N PRO A 140 21.49 13.33 -21.84
CA PRO A 140 20.92 11.99 -22.04
C PRO A 140 20.52 11.31 -20.72
N TRP A 141 21.04 11.77 -19.59
CA TRP A 141 20.63 11.31 -18.26
C TRP A 141 19.20 11.77 -17.95
N PHE A 142 18.41 10.90 -17.34
CA PHE A 142 17.00 11.18 -16.95
C PHE A 142 16.01 11.43 -18.11
N HIS A 143 16.49 11.43 -19.35
CA HIS A 143 15.71 11.61 -20.58
C HIS A 143 15.59 10.33 -21.41
N GLY A 144 15.99 9.18 -20.87
CA GLY A 144 15.79 7.89 -21.52
C GLY A 144 14.32 7.59 -21.73
N LYS A 145 13.99 6.95 -22.86
CA LYS A 145 12.63 6.45 -23.11
C LYS A 145 12.50 5.05 -22.52
N VAL A 146 11.31 4.74 -22.03
CA VAL A 146 10.94 3.42 -21.52
C VAL A 146 10.72 2.49 -22.72
N ILE A 147 11.21 1.26 -22.65
CA ILE A 147 10.99 0.28 -23.71
C ILE A 147 9.69 -0.46 -23.41
N ASP A 148 8.71 -0.30 -24.29
CA ASP A 148 7.44 -1.02 -24.31
C ASP A 148 7.47 -2.10 -25.38
N MET A 149 6.71 -3.20 -25.16
CA MET A 149 6.84 -4.39 -26.00
C MET A 149 5.54 -5.17 -26.19
N PHE A 150 4.65 -5.23 -25.20
CA PHE A 150 3.48 -6.09 -25.27
C PHE A 150 2.34 -5.38 -26.01
N TYR A 151 1.96 -5.92 -27.16
CA TYR A 151 0.87 -5.40 -27.99
C TYR A 151 -0.16 -6.51 -28.23
N ALA A 152 -1.43 -6.19 -27.99
CA ALA A 152 -2.56 -7.08 -28.23
C ALA A 152 -3.38 -6.58 -29.43
N TYR A 153 -3.61 -7.44 -30.41
CA TYR A 153 -4.40 -7.09 -31.59
C TYR A 153 -5.87 -6.87 -31.25
N GLY A 154 -6.53 -5.98 -32.00
CA GLY A 154 -7.99 -5.79 -31.96
C GLY A 154 -8.51 -4.83 -30.89
N LEU A 155 -7.63 -4.18 -30.13
CA LEU A 155 -8.00 -3.05 -29.26
C LEU A 155 -7.85 -1.69 -29.95
N ASP A 156 -7.34 -1.68 -31.18
CA ASP A 156 -7.31 -0.52 -32.07
C ASP A 156 -8.67 -0.31 -32.72
N GLY A 157 -9.19 0.91 -32.64
CA GLY A 157 -10.45 1.25 -33.29
C GLY A 157 -11.12 2.46 -32.68
N ASN A 158 -12.25 2.85 -33.27
CA ASN A 158 -13.04 3.95 -32.74
C ASN A 158 -13.80 3.51 -31.50
N TYR A 159 -13.81 4.34 -30.46
CA TYR A 159 -14.76 4.16 -29.37
C TYR A 159 -16.18 4.17 -29.93
N PRO A 160 -17.06 3.27 -29.45
CA PRO A 160 -18.45 3.30 -29.84
C PRO A 160 -19.07 4.69 -29.62
N ASP A 161 -19.86 5.17 -30.58
CA ASP A 161 -20.45 6.52 -30.56
C ASP A 161 -21.31 6.82 -29.32
N TRP A 162 -21.76 5.78 -28.62
CA TRP A 162 -22.56 5.89 -27.40
C TRP A 162 -21.76 6.29 -26.16
N ILE A 163 -20.41 6.27 -26.20
CA ILE A 163 -19.59 6.66 -25.05
C ILE A 163 -19.54 8.20 -24.97
N PRO A 164 -20.02 8.82 -23.87
CA PRO A 164 -19.96 10.26 -23.73
C PRO A 164 -18.49 10.74 -23.72
N PHE A 165 -18.24 11.87 -24.37
CA PHE A 165 -16.92 12.53 -24.54
C PHE A 165 -15.89 11.81 -25.44
N LEU A 166 -15.95 10.48 -25.53
CA LEU A 166 -14.95 9.67 -26.26
C LEU A 166 -15.50 9.02 -27.54
N GLY A 167 -16.81 8.93 -27.70
CA GLY A 167 -17.45 8.28 -28.85
C GLY A 167 -16.96 8.83 -30.19
N GLY A 168 -16.64 7.93 -31.11
CA GLY A 168 -16.09 8.25 -32.43
C GLY A 168 -14.61 8.63 -32.45
N GLN A 169 -13.94 8.79 -31.30
CA GLN A 169 -12.49 9.00 -31.27
C GLN A 169 -11.75 7.69 -31.51
N TYR A 170 -10.66 7.77 -32.28
CA TYR A 170 -9.79 6.64 -32.54
C TYR A 170 -8.93 6.34 -31.31
N ASN A 171 -9.05 5.13 -30.78
CA ASN A 171 -8.24 4.60 -29.72
C ASN A 171 -7.10 3.75 -30.29
N THR A 172 -5.88 4.03 -29.84
CA THR A 172 -4.73 3.15 -30.05
C THR A 172 -4.58 2.22 -28.86
N THR A 173 -4.31 0.96 -29.13
CA THR A 173 -4.01 -0.07 -28.13
C THR A 173 -2.85 0.40 -27.27
N PRO A 174 -3.00 0.44 -25.94
CA PRO A 174 -1.90 0.75 -25.06
C PRO A 174 -0.88 -0.40 -25.13
N ILE A 175 0.34 -0.05 -25.54
CA ILE A 175 1.50 -0.94 -25.46
C ILE A 175 2.10 -0.77 -24.08
N PHE A 176 2.47 -1.88 -23.45
CA PHE A 176 3.02 -1.87 -22.10
C PHE A 176 4.24 -2.78 -21.98
N ASN A 177 4.96 -2.68 -20.88
CA ASN A 177 6.10 -3.53 -20.58
C ASN A 177 5.86 -4.44 -19.36
N PHE A 178 6.85 -5.25 -19.01
CA PHE A 178 6.77 -6.17 -17.88
C PHE A 178 6.69 -5.42 -16.54
N ALA A 179 7.38 -4.29 -16.40
CA ALA A 179 7.31 -3.40 -15.26
C ALA A 179 5.88 -2.90 -14.99
N ASP A 180 5.16 -2.47 -16.04
CA ASP A 180 3.78 -2.01 -15.94
C ASP A 180 2.84 -3.14 -15.54
N ALA A 181 3.04 -4.35 -16.05
CA ALA A 181 2.31 -5.54 -15.64
C ALA A 181 2.56 -5.86 -14.14
N CYS A 182 3.78 -5.70 -13.64
CA CYS A 182 4.09 -5.87 -12.22
C CYS A 182 3.35 -4.85 -11.34
N ILE A 183 3.34 -3.58 -11.75
CA ILE A 183 2.60 -2.52 -11.06
C ILE A 183 1.10 -2.84 -11.06
N PHE A 184 0.54 -3.16 -12.24
CA PHE A 184 -0.88 -3.48 -12.39
C PHE A 184 -1.29 -4.66 -11.50
N CYS A 185 -0.58 -5.79 -11.58
CA CYS A 185 -0.87 -6.97 -10.77
C CYS A 185 -0.74 -6.70 -9.27
N GLY A 186 0.27 -5.92 -8.85
CA GLY A 186 0.44 -5.52 -7.47
C GLY A 186 -0.71 -4.65 -6.96
N VAL A 187 -1.11 -3.62 -7.73
CA VAL A 187 -2.23 -2.73 -7.38
C VAL A 187 -3.56 -3.49 -7.36
N VAL A 188 -3.83 -4.31 -8.38
CA VAL A 188 -5.05 -5.13 -8.44
C VAL A 188 -5.13 -6.09 -7.25
N SER A 189 -4.02 -6.73 -6.88
CA SER A 189 -3.96 -7.60 -5.71
C SER A 189 -4.30 -6.84 -4.42
N ILE A 190 -3.82 -5.61 -4.26
CA ILE A 190 -4.16 -4.76 -3.10
C ILE A 190 -5.65 -4.43 -3.09
N LEU A 191 -6.23 -4.07 -4.24
CA LEU A 191 -7.64 -3.67 -4.34
C LEU A 191 -8.60 -4.84 -4.09
N ILE A 192 -8.31 -6.02 -4.65
CA ILE A 192 -9.14 -7.23 -4.48
C ILE A 192 -9.08 -7.73 -3.04
N PHE A 193 -7.87 -7.81 -2.47
CA PHE A 193 -7.66 -8.37 -1.14
C PHE A 193 -7.63 -7.33 -0.02
N GLN A 194 -8.08 -6.09 -0.27
CA GLN A 194 -8.06 -4.99 0.70
C GLN A 194 -8.67 -5.40 2.04
N LYS A 195 -9.81 -6.09 2.03
CA LYS A 195 -10.49 -6.54 3.25
C LYS A 195 -9.60 -7.49 4.04
N SER A 196 -9.01 -8.49 3.40
CA SER A 196 -8.11 -9.44 4.08
C SER A 196 -6.79 -8.82 4.52
N PHE A 197 -6.27 -7.84 3.78
CA PHE A 197 -4.95 -7.24 4.06
C PHE A 197 -4.99 -6.27 5.24
N PHE A 198 -6.12 -5.60 5.44
CA PHE A 198 -6.29 -4.58 6.48
C PHE A 198 -7.08 -5.06 7.70
N ILE A 199 -7.53 -6.32 7.74
CA ILE A 199 -7.98 -6.95 8.98
C ILE A 199 -6.72 -7.26 9.81
N HIS A 200 -6.41 -6.40 10.77
CA HIS A 200 -5.53 -6.77 11.89
C HIS A 200 -6.40 -6.99 13.11
N GLU A 201 -6.26 -8.19 13.67
CA GLU A 201 -6.94 -8.72 14.83
C GLU A 201 -7.02 -7.68 15.95
N GLU A 202 -8.24 -7.28 16.32
CA GLU A 202 -8.54 -7.03 17.72
C GLU A 202 -8.21 -8.35 18.44
N ARG A 203 -7.02 -8.44 19.05
CA ARG A 203 -6.82 -9.51 20.02
C ARG A 203 -7.81 -9.22 21.14
N PRO A 204 -8.77 -10.11 21.46
CA PRO A 204 -9.47 -9.99 22.72
C PRO A 204 -8.39 -10.03 23.80
N THR A 205 -8.35 -8.97 24.60
CA THR A 205 -7.48 -8.85 25.76
C THR A 205 -7.68 -10.12 26.59
N LYS A 206 -6.67 -10.99 26.59
CA LYS A 206 -6.61 -12.16 27.47
C LYS A 206 -6.32 -11.63 28.89
N SER A 207 -7.29 -10.92 29.47
CA SER A 207 -7.20 -10.27 30.78
C SER A 207 -8.43 -10.53 31.66
N ILE A 208 -9.32 -11.45 31.25
CA ILE A 208 -10.49 -11.80 32.06
C ILE A 208 -10.29 -13.13 32.81
N VAL A 209 -9.49 -14.06 32.28
CA VAL A 209 -9.33 -15.39 32.92
C VAL A 209 -8.39 -15.35 34.14
N ASP A 210 -7.39 -14.47 34.16
CA ASP A 210 -6.45 -14.41 35.29
C ASP A 210 -7.04 -13.66 36.51
N ASN A 211 -8.07 -12.83 36.31
CA ASN A 211 -8.70 -12.09 37.41
C ASN A 211 -9.71 -12.94 38.20
N GLU A 212 -10.33 -13.96 37.58
CA GLU A 212 -11.25 -14.86 38.29
C GLU A 212 -10.51 -15.77 39.27
N GLU A 213 -9.33 -16.29 38.91
CA GLU A 213 -8.50 -17.12 39.82
C GLU A 213 -7.88 -16.28 40.95
N VAL A 214 -7.46 -15.04 40.67
CA VAL A 214 -6.90 -14.14 41.71
C VAL A 214 -7.98 -13.69 42.70
N LEU A 215 -9.19 -13.37 42.23
CA LEU A 215 -10.30 -12.99 43.11
C LEU A 215 -10.78 -14.16 43.99
N THR A 216 -10.72 -15.40 43.50
CA THR A 216 -11.08 -16.56 44.32
C THR A 216 -10.04 -16.88 45.39
N GLU A 217 -8.76 -16.65 45.15
CA GLU A 217 -7.72 -16.80 46.18
C GLU A 217 -7.76 -15.69 47.23
N GLU A 218 -7.97 -14.43 46.82
CA GLU A 218 -8.04 -13.29 47.75
C GLU A 218 -9.27 -13.41 48.68
N GLN A 219 -10.41 -13.85 48.17
CA GLN A 219 -11.61 -14.12 48.98
C GLN A 219 -11.46 -15.32 49.92
N LYS A 220 -10.59 -16.28 49.58
CA LYS A 220 -10.29 -17.44 50.45
C LYS A 220 -9.35 -17.05 51.59
N MET A 221 -8.47 -16.08 51.38
CA MET A 221 -7.54 -15.56 52.38
C MET A 221 -8.19 -14.58 53.38
N LEU A 222 -9.29 -13.91 52.99
CA LEU A 222 -10.04 -12.99 53.85
C LEU A 222 -11.12 -13.68 54.72
N GLY A 223 -11.35 -14.98 54.53
CA GLY A 223 -12.42 -15.73 55.21
C GLY A 223 -12.09 -16.29 56.60
N ASP A 224 -10.89 -16.05 57.14
CA ASP A 224 -10.42 -16.72 58.37
C ASP A 224 -10.13 -15.77 59.56
N GLU A 225 -10.49 -14.48 59.45
CA GLU A 225 -10.43 -13.54 60.58
C GLU A 225 -11.78 -12.87 60.83
N ASN A 226 -12.57 -13.42 61.76
CA ASN A 226 -13.10 -12.66 62.90
C ASN A 226 -14.03 -13.50 63.81
N THR A 227 -13.48 -13.83 64.98
CA THR A 227 -14.01 -13.60 66.32
C THR A 227 -15.51 -13.35 66.52
N SER A 228 -16.11 -14.26 67.29
CA SER A 228 -17.42 -14.15 67.94
C SER A 228 -17.55 -12.90 68.82
N PHE A 229 -18.63 -12.12 68.67
CA PHE A 229 -19.30 -11.45 69.79
C PHE A 229 -20.78 -11.21 69.45
N ASN A 230 -21.64 -11.59 70.40
CA ASN A 230 -23.10 -11.67 70.28
C ASN A 230 -23.81 -10.31 70.34
N GLU A 231 -24.99 -10.34 69.73
CA GLU A 231 -26.10 -9.37 69.74
C GLU A 231 -26.59 -9.05 71.17
N ASP A 232 -26.91 -7.78 71.44
CA ASP A 232 -28.06 -7.38 72.27
C ASP A 232 -28.35 -5.86 72.16
N GLU A 233 -29.64 -5.53 72.17
CA GLU A 233 -30.32 -4.20 72.26
C GLU A 233 -30.83 -3.47 70.98
N ALA A 234 -32.08 -3.82 70.60
CA ALA A 234 -33.30 -2.97 70.48
C ALA A 234 -33.41 -1.71 69.55
N PRO A 235 -34.65 -1.35 69.09
CA PRO A 235 -34.97 -0.87 67.72
C PRO A 235 -35.69 0.52 67.69
N PRO A 236 -36.52 0.93 66.68
CA PRO A 236 -36.49 0.85 65.21
C PRO A 236 -36.61 2.24 64.53
N VAL A 237 -36.12 2.47 63.30
CA VAL A 237 -36.73 3.50 62.41
C VAL A 237 -36.68 3.05 60.95
N ASN A 238 -37.85 3.17 60.33
CA ASN A 238 -38.27 2.76 59.01
C ASN A 238 -38.04 3.92 58.02
N THR A 239 -37.28 3.72 56.93
CA THR A 239 -37.35 4.66 55.80
C THR A 239 -37.24 3.92 54.47
N THR A 240 -38.30 4.09 53.69
CA THR A 240 -38.62 3.48 52.40
C THR A 240 -37.82 4.09 51.23
N LYS A 241 -37.81 3.36 50.11
CA LYS A 241 -36.98 3.50 48.90
C LYS A 241 -37.17 4.77 48.04
N GLU A 242 -37.32 5.96 48.61
CA GLU A 242 -37.51 7.20 47.82
C GLU A 242 -36.35 8.22 47.88
N ASP A 243 -35.32 8.04 48.71
CA ASP A 243 -34.27 9.07 48.91
C ASP A 243 -32.97 8.90 48.09
N ILE A 244 -32.90 7.95 47.15
CA ILE A 244 -31.70 7.80 46.29
C ILE A 244 -31.86 8.52 44.93
N GLN A 245 -33.09 8.88 44.54
CA GLN A 245 -33.33 9.52 43.24
C GLN A 245 -32.94 11.02 43.20
N THR A 246 -32.84 11.68 44.36
CA THR A 246 -32.56 13.12 44.48
C THR A 246 -31.06 13.46 44.42
N VAL A 247 -30.17 12.47 44.57
CA VAL A 247 -28.71 12.69 44.53
C VAL A 247 -28.14 12.57 43.11
N VAL A 248 -28.86 11.92 42.19
CA VAL A 248 -28.37 11.67 40.82
C VAL A 248 -28.67 12.83 39.85
N ASN A 249 -29.75 13.60 40.07
CA ASN A 249 -30.11 14.69 39.16
C ASN A 249 -29.36 16.02 39.41
N HIS A 250 -28.66 16.18 40.54
CA HIS A 250 -27.96 17.43 40.84
C HIS A 250 -26.51 17.50 40.31
N LYS A 251 -26.03 16.43 39.64
CA LYS A 251 -24.66 16.35 39.11
C LYS A 251 -24.57 16.63 37.61
N THR A 252 -25.69 16.66 36.89
CA THR A 252 -25.73 16.88 35.44
C THR A 252 -25.98 18.33 35.01
N GLU A 253 -26.30 19.26 35.92
CA GLU A 253 -26.45 20.69 35.60
C GLU A 253 -25.16 21.52 35.80
N ASN A 254 -24.24 21.10 36.68
CA ASN A 254 -23.03 21.88 36.98
C ASN A 254 -21.90 21.76 35.94
N ASP A 255 -21.86 20.70 35.14
CA ASP A 255 -20.79 20.52 34.13
C ASP A 255 -21.12 21.20 32.79
N SER A 256 -22.37 21.63 32.58
CA SER A 256 -22.81 22.34 31.37
C SER A 256 -22.58 23.86 31.42
N GLU A 257 -22.35 24.45 32.59
CA GLU A 257 -22.04 25.89 32.71
C GLU A 257 -20.54 26.21 32.62
N GLN A 258 -19.64 25.28 32.95
CA GLN A 258 -18.19 25.51 32.87
C GLN A 258 -17.62 25.50 31.44
N LEU A 259 -18.34 24.97 30.44
CA LEU A 259 -17.86 24.93 29.04
C LEU A 259 -18.31 26.13 28.18
N LYS A 260 -19.01 27.12 28.75
CA LYS A 260 -19.40 28.37 28.04
C LYS A 260 -18.56 29.61 28.41
N GLU A 261 -17.67 29.53 29.38
CA GLU A 261 -16.81 30.66 29.80
C GLU A 261 -15.38 30.65 29.22
N GLU A 262 -14.91 29.56 28.61
CA GLU A 262 -13.56 29.48 28.01
C GLU A 262 -13.49 29.83 26.51
N SER A 263 -14.56 30.36 25.91
CA SER A 263 -14.58 30.76 24.48
C SER A 263 -14.98 32.24 24.25
N LYS A 264 -14.44 33.16 25.05
CA LYS A 264 -14.49 34.61 24.78
C LYS A 264 -13.12 35.25 24.85
#